data_AF-A0A4R6X124-F1
#
_entry.id   AF-A0A4R6X124-F1
#
_cell.length_a   1.000
_cell.length_b   1.000
_cell.length_c   1.000
_cell.angle_alpha   90.00
_cell.angle_beta   90.00
_cell.angle_gamma   90.00
#
_symmetry.space_group_name_H-M   'P 1'
#
loop_
_entity.id
_entity.type
_entity.pdbx_description
1 polymer ?
#
loop_
_entity_poly.entity_id
_entity_poly.type
_entity_poly.pdbx_seq_one_letter_code
_entity_poly.pdbx_strand_id
1 'polypeptide(L)'
;MVWIGQKSGPDFGRPLLREDRVEISTPSAINTAVEGLRKAQNQVEQAAQNIAEGPVQAEDVVSLSLAATSFKANAAVIRTENETLQTLLDVTV
;
A
#
# COMPACT_ATOMS: atom_id res chain seq x y z
N MET A 1 55.79 -41.53 9.26
CA MET A 1 54.72 -40.91 8.45
C MET A 1 53.39 -41.12 9.19
N VAL A 2 52.51 -40.13 9.12
CA VAL A 2 51.64 -39.65 10.21
C VAL A 2 50.44 -40.55 10.56
N TRP A 3 50.10 -40.51 11.85
CA TRP A 3 48.98 -41.13 12.55
C TRP A 3 47.69 -40.27 12.47
N ILE A 4 46.59 -40.93 12.06
CA ILE A 4 45.17 -40.84 12.46
C ILE A 4 44.46 -39.47 12.59
N GLY A 5 43.53 -39.22 11.66
CA GLY A 5 42.47 -38.21 11.73
C GLY A 5 41.20 -38.71 12.43
N GLN A 6 40.59 -37.78 13.16
CA GLN A 6 39.57 -37.94 14.19
C GLN A 6 38.24 -38.62 13.82
N LYS A 7 37.67 -39.19 14.88
CA LYS A 7 36.40 -39.92 15.06
C LYS A 7 35.16 -39.05 14.82
N SER A 8 34.15 -39.66 14.22
CA SER A 8 32.77 -39.17 14.03
C SER A 8 32.05 -38.79 15.34
N GLY A 9 31.29 -37.70 15.32
CA GLY A 9 30.24 -37.36 16.29
C GLY A 9 28.95 -36.94 15.57
N PRO A 10 27.76 -37.14 16.16
CA PRO A 10 26.49 -36.92 15.46
C PRO A 10 26.14 -35.43 15.34
N ASP A 11 25.55 -35.11 14.20
CA ASP A 11 25.10 -33.81 13.74
C ASP A 11 23.93 -33.28 14.61
N PHE A 12 24.07 -32.06 15.14
CA PHE A 12 22.99 -31.29 15.74
C PHE A 12 23.04 -29.85 15.22
N GLY A 13 22.61 -29.69 13.97
CA GLY A 13 21.61 -28.71 13.57
C GLY A 13 21.88 -27.25 13.91
N ARG A 14 22.18 -26.47 12.87
CA ARG A 14 21.40 -25.28 12.52
C ARG A 14 21.31 -25.19 11.00
N PRO A 15 20.12 -25.26 10.37
CA PRO A 15 20.01 -24.72 9.03
C PRO A 15 20.34 -23.22 9.16
N LEU A 16 21.40 -22.79 8.47
CA LEU A 16 21.60 -21.38 8.19
C LEU A 16 20.43 -20.97 7.30
N LEU A 17 19.32 -20.58 7.91
CA LEU A 17 18.27 -19.86 7.23
C LEU A 17 18.98 -18.62 6.66
N ARG A 18 19.30 -18.67 5.37
CA ARG A 18 19.51 -17.44 4.62
C ARG A 18 18.17 -16.75 4.76
N GLU A 19 18.10 -15.76 5.63
CA GLU A 19 17.10 -14.71 5.51
C GLU A 19 17.43 -14.02 4.19
N ASP A 20 16.96 -14.63 3.10
CA ASP A 20 16.46 -13.85 1.98
C ASP A 20 15.42 -12.97 2.63
N ARG A 21 15.85 -11.79 3.11
CA ARG A 21 14.94 -10.74 3.49
C ARG A 21 14.15 -10.52 2.23
N VAL A 22 12.96 -11.12 2.19
CA VAL A 22 11.92 -10.65 1.30
C VAL A 22 11.69 -9.24 1.82
N GLU A 23 12.37 -8.27 1.23
CA GLU A 23 11.90 -6.90 1.21
C GLU A 23 10.58 -6.98 0.48
N ILE A 24 9.52 -7.27 1.24
CA ILE A 24 8.16 -7.06 0.78
C ILE A 24 8.10 -5.54 0.67
N SER A 25 8.47 -5.01 -0.48
CA SER A 25 8.17 -3.66 -0.89
C SER A 25 6.66 -3.63 -1.10
N THR A 26 5.91 -3.68 0.01
CA THR A 26 4.48 -3.43 -0.02
C THR A 26 4.34 -2.01 -0.55
N PRO A 27 3.63 -1.80 -1.68
CA PRO A 27 3.23 -0.46 -2.07
C PRO A 27 2.60 0.17 -0.83
N SER A 28 3.11 1.33 -0.38
CA SER A 28 2.56 1.94 0.83
C SER A 28 1.07 2.20 0.56
N ALA A 29 0.20 1.89 1.53
CA ALA A 29 -1.23 2.16 1.40
C ALA A 29 -1.48 3.65 1.09
N ILE A 30 -0.59 4.53 1.56
CA ILE A 30 -0.52 5.95 1.23
C ILE A 30 -0.32 6.17 -0.27
N ASN A 31 0.64 5.50 -0.92
CA ASN A 31 0.88 5.65 -2.37
C ASN A 31 -0.35 5.23 -3.18
N THR A 32 -0.95 4.08 -2.85
CA THR A 32 -2.20 3.64 -3.48
C THR A 32 -3.33 4.63 -3.25
N ALA A 33 -3.45 5.17 -2.04
CA ALA A 33 -4.46 6.17 -1.73
C ALA A 33 -4.25 7.48 -2.52
N VAL A 34 -3.01 7.96 -2.64
CA VAL A 34 -2.66 9.14 -3.43
C VAL A 34 -2.97 8.92 -4.92
N GLU A 35 -2.65 7.76 -5.47
CA GLU A 35 -3.05 7.41 -6.84
C GLU A 35 -4.57 7.38 -7.00
N GLY A 36 -5.30 6.83 -6.01
CA GLY A 36 -6.75 6.82 -5.97
C GLY A 36 -7.36 8.23 -5.95
N LEU A 37 -6.78 9.16 -5.19
CA LEU A 37 -7.17 10.57 -5.18
C LEU A 37 -6.99 11.22 -6.56
N ARG A 38 -5.86 10.97 -7.22
CA ARG A 38 -5.61 11.48 -8.59
C ARG A 38 -6.60 10.93 -9.61
N LYS A 39 -6.93 9.64 -9.52
CA LYS A 39 -7.96 9.03 -10.39
C LYS A 39 -9.33 9.65 -10.16
N ALA A 40 -9.73 9.85 -8.90
CA ALA A 40 -11.00 10.50 -8.56
C ALA A 40 -11.05 11.95 -9.10
N GLN A 41 -9.94 12.70 -9.00
CA GLN A 41 -9.84 14.04 -9.58
C GLN A 41 -10.06 14.01 -11.10
N ASN A 42 -9.35 13.15 -11.82
CA ASN A 42 -9.50 13.03 -13.27
C ASN A 42 -10.93 12.66 -13.69
N GLN A 43 -11.62 11.81 -12.91
CA GLN A 43 -13.02 11.45 -13.16
C GLN A 43 -13.95 12.66 -12.99
N VAL A 44 -13.72 13.50 -11.99
CA VAL A 44 -14.48 14.75 -11.80
C VAL A 44 -14.25 15.70 -12.98
N GLU A 45 -13.00 15.86 -13.40
CA GLU A 45 -12.67 16.73 -14.53
C GLU A 45 -13.33 16.26 -15.83
N GLN A 46 -13.27 14.95 -16.14
CA GLN A 46 -13.95 14.39 -17.30
C GLN A 46 -15.47 14.55 -17.25
N ALA A 47 -16.10 14.24 -16.11
CA ALA A 47 -17.54 14.39 -15.97
C ALA A 47 -17.97 15.87 -16.08
N ALA A 48 -17.20 16.78 -15.49
CA ALA A 48 -17.46 18.21 -15.61
C ALA A 48 -17.32 18.70 -17.06
N GLN A 49 -16.32 18.21 -17.79
CA GLN A 49 -16.13 18.53 -19.20
C GLN A 49 -17.30 18.00 -20.05
N ASN A 50 -17.71 16.75 -19.86
CA ASN A 50 -18.87 16.16 -20.57
C ASN A 50 -20.16 16.97 -20.33
N ILE A 51 -20.39 17.38 -19.08
CA ILE A 51 -21.55 18.22 -18.69
C ILE A 51 -21.48 19.60 -19.33
N ALA A 52 -20.29 20.18 -19.49
CA ALA A 52 -20.12 21.49 -20.12
C ALA A 52 -20.27 21.44 -21.65
N GLU A 53 -19.88 20.33 -22.27
CA GLU A 53 -19.91 20.14 -23.73
C GLU A 53 -21.29 19.74 -24.29
N GLY A 54 -22.23 19.33 -23.43
CA GLY A 54 -23.52 18.83 -23.87
C GLY A 54 -24.60 18.73 -22.79
N PRO A 55 -25.75 18.13 -23.11
CA PRO A 55 -26.77 17.85 -22.11
C PRO A 55 -26.24 16.87 -21.05
N VAL A 56 -26.56 17.13 -19.78
CA VAL A 56 -26.18 16.27 -18.66
C VAL A 56 -26.65 14.84 -18.90
N GLN A 57 -25.73 13.89 -18.88
CA GLN A 57 -26.03 12.47 -18.98
C GLN A 57 -26.04 11.84 -17.58
N ALA A 58 -26.84 10.78 -17.39
CA ALA A 58 -26.94 10.11 -16.10
C ALA A 58 -25.59 9.53 -15.65
N GLU A 59 -24.79 9.07 -16.63
CA GLU A 59 -23.46 8.53 -16.48
C GLU A 59 -22.50 9.55 -15.85
N ASP A 60 -22.61 10.83 -16.21
CA ASP A 60 -21.75 11.88 -15.65
C ASP A 60 -22.07 12.12 -14.16
N VAL A 61 -23.36 12.09 -13.79
CA VAL A 61 -23.79 12.23 -12.38
C VAL A 61 -23.35 11.03 -11.54
N VAL A 62 -23.46 9.82 -12.08
CA VAL A 62 -22.96 8.61 -11.43
C VAL A 62 -21.43 8.65 -11.30
N SER A 63 -20.72 9.09 -12.34
CA SER A 63 -19.27 9.25 -12.33
C SER A 63 -18.82 10.22 -11.22
N LEU A 64 -19.47 11.39 -11.10
CA LEU A 64 -19.21 12.33 -10.01
C LEU A 64 -19.43 11.71 -8.62
N SER A 65 -20.49 10.91 -8.46
CA SER A 65 -20.81 10.24 -7.19
C SER A 65 -19.78 9.17 -6.82
N LEU A 66 -19.32 8.39 -7.81
CA LEU A 66 -18.26 7.40 -7.65
C LEU A 66 -16.92 8.06 -7.33
N ALA A 67 -16.60 9.16 -7.99
CA ALA A 67 -15.39 9.93 -7.74
C ALA A 67 -15.39 10.52 -6.31
N ALA A 68 -16.52 11.07 -5.85
CA ALA A 68 -16.66 11.58 -4.48
C ALA A 68 -16.49 10.46 -3.43
N THR A 69 -17.05 9.28 -3.69
CA THR A 69 -16.89 8.11 -2.81
C THR A 69 -15.43 7.64 -2.76
N SER A 70 -14.80 7.53 -3.94
CA SER A 70 -13.39 7.14 -4.07
C SER A 70 -12.46 8.14 -3.38
N PHE A 71 -12.72 9.43 -3.53
CA PHE A 71 -11.95 10.47 -2.85
C PHE A 71 -12.00 10.30 -1.33
N LYS A 72 -13.22 10.15 -0.77
CA LYS A 72 -13.42 9.97 0.68
C LYS A 72 -12.72 8.71 1.20
N ALA A 73 -12.83 7.60 0.49
CA ALA A 73 -12.20 6.33 0.89
C ALA A 73 -10.67 6.46 0.94
N ASN A 74 -10.06 7.03 -0.11
CA ASN A 74 -8.61 7.20 -0.16
C ASN A 74 -8.11 8.22 0.87
N ALA A 75 -8.83 9.32 1.10
CA ALA A 75 -8.51 10.28 2.14
C ALA A 75 -8.56 9.64 3.55
N ALA A 76 -9.54 8.75 3.79
CA ALA A 76 -9.63 8.02 5.06
C ALA A 76 -8.43 7.09 5.29
N VAL A 77 -7.93 6.41 4.26
CA VAL A 77 -6.71 5.59 4.36
C VAL A 77 -5.53 6.43 4.82
N ILE A 78 -5.27 7.57 4.16
CA ILE A 78 -4.15 8.46 4.51
C ILE A 78 -4.28 8.95 5.96
N ARG A 79 -5.51 9.30 6.37
CA ARG A 79 -5.77 9.74 7.74
C ARG A 79 -5.48 8.63 8.75
N THR A 80 -5.97 7.42 8.52
CA THR A 80 -5.74 6.27 9.41
C THR A 80 -4.25 5.91 9.53
N GLU A 81 -3.52 5.96 8.41
CA GLU A 81 -2.06 5.75 8.41
C GLU A 81 -1.36 6.80 9.28
N ASN A 82 -1.73 8.08 9.15
CA ASN A 82 -1.17 9.14 9.98
C ASN A 82 -1.52 8.96 11.47
N GLU A 83 -2.77 8.64 11.82
CA GLU A 83 -3.20 8.38 13.20
C GLU A 83 -2.46 7.18 13.83
N THR A 84 -2.21 6.14 13.03
CA THR A 84 -1.44 4.96 13.44
C THR A 84 0.01 5.33 13.75
N LEU A 85 0.66 6.10 12.88
CA LEU A 85 2.03 6.56 13.10
C LEU A 85 2.16 7.42 14.35
N GLN A 86 1.21 8.33 14.61
CA GLN A 86 1.21 9.14 15.83
C GLN A 86 1.05 8.28 17.09
N THR A 87 0.14 7.30 17.06
CA THR A 87 -0.05 6.38 18.19
C THR A 87 1.23 5.60 18.51
N LEU A 88 1.97 5.17 17.48
CA LEU A 88 3.25 4.48 17.67
C LEU A 88 4.33 5.39 18.27
N LEU A 89 4.37 6.65 17.86
CA LEU A 89 5.28 7.64 18.43
C LEU A 89 4.97 7.85 19.92
N ASP A 90 3.70 8.03 20.28
CA ASP A 90 3.27 8.27 21.66
C ASP A 90 3.62 7.12 22.63
N VAL A 91 3.61 5.86 22.18
CA VAL A 91 3.96 4.70 23.02
C VAL A 91 5.47 4.59 23.28
N THR A 92 6.31 5.22 22.46
CA THR A 92 7.77 5.16 22.59
C THR A 92 8.39 6.26 23.46
N VAL A 93 7.60 7.20 23.98
CA VAL A 93 8.01 8.32 24.84
C VAL A 93 7.59 8.07 26.28
#